data_AF-A0A1R3S0T0-F1
#
_entry.id   AF-A0A1R3S0T0-F1
#
_cell.length_a   1.000
_cell.length_b   1.000
_cell.length_c   1.000
_cell.angle_alpha   90.00
_cell.angle_beta   90.00
_cell.angle_gamma   90.00
#
_symmetry.space_group_name_H-M   'P 1'
#
loop_
_entity.id
_entity.type
_entity.pdbx_description
1 polymer ?
#
loop_
_entity_poly.entity_id
_entity_poly.type
_entity_poly.pdbx_seq_one_letter_code
_entity_poly.pdbx_strand_id
1 'polypeptide(L)'
;MHMFVSLPLKKPLEMQHICSEDKVRRIHEQVNNLDKEKLSEIVIKAAEKHPGIHAMLENTIETIHRREYNRLINFDWKSKCVWKDLNITYQHLSRSKQYDVASELEEDIIAAIERITSQCGSYANPQTRLNGLSVLRKSGKSIVLSYGQVAYEVRDRFQWDHIMEDSMIKIVNAMEIEERADIYWDISMPDTLGLKLLELCKLAKGYCVFEQLPNVLDLLQGDEDPEGWAEWEDDEDEDVTYN
;
A
#
# COMPACT_ATOMS: atom_id res chain seq x y z
N MET A 1 48.86 51.31 -45.72
CA MET A 1 47.77 50.32 -45.89
C MET A 1 48.04 49.19 -44.92
N HIS A 2 47.49 49.25 -43.70
CA HIS A 2 47.51 48.14 -42.73
C HIS A 2 46.05 47.88 -42.33
N MET A 3 45.53 46.71 -42.73
CA MET A 3 44.22 46.23 -42.30
C MET A 3 44.40 45.44 -41.00
N PHE A 4 43.75 45.90 -39.93
CA PHE A 4 43.55 45.11 -38.72
C PHE A 4 42.36 44.17 -38.94
N VAL A 5 42.62 42.86 -38.98
CA VAL A 5 41.59 41.83 -38.94
C VAL A 5 41.23 41.59 -37.48
N SER A 6 40.03 41.99 -37.07
CA SER A 6 39.49 41.66 -35.75
C SER A 6 39.01 40.21 -35.72
N LEU A 7 39.64 39.39 -34.87
CA LEU A 7 39.17 38.04 -34.55
C LEU A 7 38.01 38.11 -33.54
N PRO A 8 36.97 37.27 -33.66
CA PRO A 8 35.87 37.26 -32.70
C PRO A 8 36.31 36.65 -31.37
N LEU A 9 36.16 37.43 -30.30
CA LEU A 9 36.36 37.00 -28.91
C LEU A 9 35.42 35.82 -28.58
N LYS A 10 36.00 34.62 -28.49
CA LYS A 10 35.35 33.45 -27.89
C LYS A 10 35.08 33.77 -26.42
N LYS A 11 33.81 33.90 -26.03
CA LYS A 11 33.45 34.09 -24.61
C LYS A 11 34.00 32.93 -23.78
N PRO A 12 34.58 33.17 -22.59
CA PRO A 12 35.17 32.10 -21.78
C PRO A 12 34.08 31.14 -21.30
N LEU A 13 34.31 29.83 -21.46
CA LEU A 13 33.41 28.75 -21.04
C LEU A 13 33.04 28.83 -19.55
N GLU A 14 33.91 29.38 -18.70
CA GLU A 14 33.69 29.53 -17.26
C GLU A 14 32.55 30.52 -16.91
N MET A 15 32.39 31.62 -17.67
CA MET A 15 31.30 32.58 -17.44
C MET A 15 29.92 32.04 -17.86
N GLN A 16 29.87 31.13 -18.84
CA GLN A 16 28.60 30.50 -19.24
C GLN A 16 28.12 29.49 -18.19
N HIS A 17 29.04 28.82 -17.50
CA HIS A 17 28.71 27.83 -16.47
C HIS A 17 28.13 28.49 -15.20
N ILE A 18 28.78 29.55 -14.70
CA ILE A 18 28.34 30.29 -13.50
C ILE A 18 26.97 30.94 -13.71
N CYS A 19 26.73 31.53 -14.89
CA CYS A 19 25.44 32.14 -15.24
C CYS A 19 24.30 31.12 -15.35
N SER A 20 24.63 29.88 -15.75
CA SER A 20 23.67 28.78 -15.83
C SER A 20 23.26 28.28 -14.44
N GLU A 21 24.20 28.16 -13.50
CA GLU A 21 23.92 27.72 -12.13
C GLU A 21 23.11 28.75 -11.34
N ASP A 22 23.44 30.03 -11.46
CA ASP A 22 22.67 31.12 -10.82
C ASP A 22 21.23 31.17 -11.34
N LYS A 23 21.03 30.89 -12.63
CA LYS A 23 19.70 30.82 -13.22
C LYS A 23 18.91 29.64 -12.67
N VAL A 24 19.52 28.45 -12.58
CA VAL A 24 18.87 27.25 -12.02
C VAL A 24 18.49 27.48 -10.56
N ARG A 25 19.39 28.08 -9.77
CA ARG A 25 19.13 28.38 -8.34
C ARG A 25 17.94 29.31 -8.15
N ARG A 26 17.84 30.40 -8.95
CA ARG A 26 16.70 31.32 -8.90
C ARG A 26 15.39 30.64 -9.29
N ILE A 27 15.41 29.78 -10.30
CA ILE A 27 14.23 29.01 -10.71
C ILE A 27 13.80 28.08 -9.57
N HIS A 28 14.73 27.38 -8.92
CA HIS A 28 14.43 26.52 -7.77
C HIS A 28 13.76 27.28 -6.63
N GLU A 29 14.28 28.46 -6.28
CA GLU A 29 13.71 29.31 -5.23
C GLU A 29 12.30 29.78 -5.59
N GLN A 30 12.07 30.17 -6.85
CA GLN A 30 10.75 30.55 -7.34
C GLN A 30 9.76 29.38 -7.31
N VAL A 31 10.18 28.18 -7.72
CA VAL A 31 9.34 26.97 -7.67
C VAL A 31 8.96 26.63 -6.24
N ASN A 32 9.91 26.68 -5.30
CA ASN A 32 9.66 26.35 -3.90
C ASN A 32 8.73 27.35 -3.18
N ASN A 33 8.65 28.59 -3.68
CA ASN A 33 7.79 29.63 -3.12
C ASN A 33 6.37 29.64 -3.73
N LEU A 34 6.12 28.83 -4.76
CA LEU A 34 4.80 28.67 -5.35
C LEU A 34 4.03 27.56 -4.64
N ASP A 35 2.74 27.79 -4.44
CA ASP A 35 1.82 26.71 -4.08
C ASP A 35 1.64 25.73 -5.25
N LYS A 36 1.14 24.53 -4.93
CA LYS A 36 0.99 23.43 -5.89
C LYS A 36 0.05 23.77 -7.04
N GLU A 37 -0.99 24.58 -6.79
CA GLU A 37 -2.01 24.94 -7.77
C GLU A 37 -1.42 25.90 -8.82
N LYS A 38 -0.77 26.98 -8.38
CA LYS A 38 -0.11 27.92 -9.30
C LYS A 38 1.02 27.27 -10.08
N LEU A 39 1.78 26.37 -9.45
CA LEU A 39 2.81 25.61 -10.16
C LEU A 39 2.20 24.72 -11.24
N SER A 40 1.10 24.03 -10.94
CA SER A 40 0.36 23.21 -11.90
C SER A 40 -0.13 24.04 -13.10
N GLU A 41 -0.75 25.21 -12.85
CA GLU A 41 -1.20 26.10 -13.93
C GLU A 41 -0.06 26.56 -14.84
N ILE A 42 1.11 26.88 -14.28
CA ILE A 42 2.28 27.30 -15.05
C ILE A 42 2.77 26.13 -15.91
N VAL A 43 2.85 24.91 -15.35
CA VAL A 43 3.27 23.71 -16.09
C VAL A 43 2.28 23.39 -17.22
N ILE A 44 0.97 23.50 -16.98
CA ILE A 44 -0.07 23.29 -18.00
C ILE A 44 0.13 24.27 -19.16
N LYS A 45 0.19 25.58 -18.87
CA LYS A 45 0.40 26.62 -19.90
C LYS A 45 1.70 26.42 -20.67
N ALA A 46 2.76 25.97 -19.98
CA ALA A 46 4.03 25.67 -20.60
C ALA A 46 3.95 24.43 -21.52
N ALA A 47 3.26 23.38 -21.11
CA ALA A 47 3.06 22.15 -21.87
C ALA A 47 2.18 22.37 -23.11
N GLU A 48 1.11 23.17 -22.99
CA GLU A 48 0.26 23.58 -24.13
C GLU A 48 1.04 24.34 -25.20
N LYS A 49 1.95 25.24 -24.78
CA LYS A 49 2.74 26.07 -25.68
C LYS A 49 3.95 25.33 -26.25
N HIS A 50 4.47 24.35 -25.53
CA HIS A 50 5.70 23.63 -25.87
C HIS A 50 5.50 22.12 -25.71
N PRO A 51 5.20 21.38 -26.80
CA PRO A 51 4.99 19.93 -26.75
C PRO A 51 6.13 19.13 -26.12
N GLY A 52 7.37 19.64 -26.20
CA GLY A 52 8.53 19.02 -25.54
C GLY A 52 8.43 19.01 -24.01
N ILE A 53 7.74 19.98 -23.39
CA ILE A 53 7.50 20.00 -21.94
C ILE A 53 6.47 18.93 -21.55
N HIS A 54 5.44 18.75 -22.37
CA HIS A 54 4.47 17.66 -22.19
C HIS A 54 5.15 16.29 -22.26
N ALA A 55 5.93 16.04 -23.32
CA ALA A 55 6.68 14.78 -23.47
C ALA A 55 7.68 14.55 -22.32
N MET A 56 8.32 15.61 -21.82
CA MET A 56 9.21 15.52 -20.66
C MET A 56 8.45 15.16 -19.37
N LEU A 57 7.25 15.70 -19.18
CA LEU A 57 6.38 15.38 -18.05
C LEU A 57 5.95 13.91 -18.10
N GLU A 58 5.44 13.44 -19.25
CA GLU A 58 5.04 12.03 -19.44
C GLU A 58 6.20 11.07 -19.17
N ASN A 59 7.37 11.31 -19.76
CA ASN A 59 8.55 10.48 -19.56
C ASN A 59 9.03 10.49 -18.08
N THR A 60 8.97 11.64 -17.42
CA THR A 60 9.33 11.74 -16.00
C THR A 60 8.37 10.93 -15.13
N ILE A 61 7.06 11.03 -15.38
CA ILE A 61 6.03 10.26 -14.66
C ILE A 61 6.22 8.77 -14.92
N GLU A 62 6.39 8.36 -16.18
CA GLU A 62 6.64 6.97 -16.54
C GLU A 62 7.90 6.42 -15.86
N THR A 63 8.97 7.21 -15.81
CA THR A 63 10.20 6.85 -15.11
C THR A 63 9.99 6.67 -13.60
N ILE A 64 9.18 7.53 -12.97
CA ILE A 64 8.81 7.40 -11.56
C ILE A 64 8.00 6.12 -11.34
N HIS A 65 6.96 5.90 -12.13
CA HIS A 65 6.12 4.70 -12.02
C HIS A 65 6.92 3.43 -12.25
N ARG A 66 7.80 3.39 -13.26
CA ARG A 66 8.67 2.26 -13.54
C ARG A 66 9.65 1.99 -12.39
N ARG A 67 10.17 3.04 -11.75
CA ARG A 67 11.03 2.89 -10.57
C ARG A 67 10.27 2.27 -9.41
N GLU A 68 9.06 2.75 -9.13
CA GLU A 68 8.21 2.21 -8.06
C GLU A 68 7.80 0.75 -8.35
N TYR A 69 7.41 0.45 -9.59
CA TYR A 69 7.05 -0.90 -10.01
C TYR A 69 8.21 -1.89 -9.89
N ASN A 70 9.44 -1.45 -10.14
CA ASN A 70 10.64 -2.29 -10.01
C ASN A 70 11.11 -2.43 -8.56
N ARG A 71 10.60 -1.62 -7.63
CA ARG A 71 10.98 -1.68 -6.22
C ARG A 71 10.17 -2.75 -5.51
N LEU A 72 10.79 -3.90 -5.27
CA LEU A 72 10.21 -4.97 -4.45
C LEU A 72 10.45 -4.70 -2.96
N ILE A 73 9.39 -4.52 -2.18
CA ILE A 73 9.48 -4.34 -0.73
C ILE A 73 8.89 -5.57 -0.04
N ASN A 74 9.59 -6.06 0.98
CA ASN A 74 9.12 -7.15 1.83
C ASN A 74 8.92 -6.65 3.27
N PHE A 75 7.72 -6.86 3.79
CA PHE A 75 7.25 -6.43 5.10
C PHE A 75 7.20 -7.57 6.13
N ASP A 76 7.60 -8.80 5.81
CA ASP A 76 7.38 -9.98 6.68
C ASP A 76 7.91 -9.79 8.10
N TRP A 77 9.03 -9.06 8.24
CA TRP A 77 9.61 -8.74 9.54
C TRP A 77 8.64 -7.95 10.44
N LYS A 78 7.76 -7.11 9.88
CA LYS A 78 6.74 -6.37 10.63
C LYS A 78 5.75 -7.31 11.31
N SER A 79 5.23 -8.32 10.61
CA SER A 79 4.32 -9.30 11.23
C SER A 79 4.97 -10.05 12.39
N LYS A 80 6.27 -10.36 12.28
CA LYS A 80 7.04 -11.00 13.35
C LYS A 80 7.25 -10.08 14.54
N CYS A 81 7.50 -8.79 14.31
CA CYS A 81 7.58 -7.79 15.37
C CYS A 81 6.25 -7.67 16.12
N VAL A 82 5.13 -7.46 15.41
CA VAL A 82 3.79 -7.37 16.04
C VAL A 82 3.51 -8.60 16.91
N TRP A 83 3.73 -9.80 16.38
CA TRP A 83 3.55 -11.02 17.15
C TRP A 83 4.47 -11.08 18.38
N LYS A 84 5.74 -10.71 18.23
CA LYS A 84 6.72 -10.72 19.33
C LYS A 84 6.35 -9.68 20.40
N ASP A 85 5.85 -8.52 20.04
CA ASP A 85 5.55 -7.45 20.99
C ASP A 85 4.29 -7.75 21.80
N LEU A 86 3.24 -8.26 21.14
CA LEU A 86 2.04 -8.78 21.81
C LEU A 86 2.33 -10.02 22.65
N ASN A 87 3.12 -10.92 22.05
CA ASN A 87 3.66 -12.18 22.54
C ASN A 87 4.50 -12.05 23.81
N ILE A 88 5.70 -11.52 23.63
CA ILE A 88 6.93 -11.85 24.35
C ILE A 88 7.53 -10.62 25.02
N THR A 89 7.55 -9.48 24.33
CA THR A 89 8.36 -8.32 24.74
C THR A 89 7.99 -7.82 26.14
N TYR A 90 6.69 -7.77 26.47
CA TYR A 90 6.20 -7.11 27.70
C TYR A 90 5.65 -8.07 28.77
N GLN A 91 5.64 -9.38 28.54
CA GLN A 91 5.01 -10.34 29.46
C GLN A 91 5.68 -10.43 30.84
N HIS A 92 6.93 -9.98 30.98
CA HIS A 92 7.65 -9.92 32.26
C HIS A 92 7.31 -8.66 33.09
N LEU A 93 6.61 -7.68 32.51
CA LEU A 93 6.23 -6.45 33.21
C LEU A 93 5.04 -6.67 34.14
N SER A 94 4.92 -5.82 35.16
CA SER A 94 3.72 -5.80 36.00
C SER A 94 2.50 -5.34 35.18
N ARG A 95 1.29 -5.72 35.62
CA ARG A 95 0.06 -5.39 34.92
C ARG A 95 -0.14 -3.88 34.66
N SER A 96 0.18 -3.04 35.64
CA SER A 96 0.13 -1.58 35.48
C SER A 96 1.07 -1.09 34.39
N LYS A 97 2.29 -1.63 34.32
CA LYS A 97 3.25 -1.27 33.26
C LYS A 97 2.84 -1.84 31.91
N GLN A 98 2.22 -3.02 31.89
CA GLN A 98 1.67 -3.60 30.65
C GLN A 98 0.57 -2.73 30.06
N TYR A 99 -0.24 -2.07 30.91
CA TYR A 99 -1.23 -1.10 30.46
C TYR A 99 -0.55 0.12 29.81
N ASP A 100 0.44 0.72 30.48
CA ASP A 100 1.16 1.90 29.97
C ASP A 100 1.81 1.63 28.59
N VAL A 101 2.48 0.49 28.43
CA VAL A 101 3.15 0.14 27.15
C VAL A 101 2.18 -0.33 26.07
N ALA A 102 0.95 -0.72 26.41
CA ALA A 102 -0.01 -1.17 25.41
C ALA A 102 -0.46 -0.02 24.50
N SER A 103 -0.69 1.17 25.07
CA SER A 103 -1.03 2.36 24.29
C SER A 103 0.09 2.76 23.33
N GLU A 104 1.36 2.66 23.74
CA GLU A 104 2.51 2.88 22.84
C GLU A 104 2.55 1.83 21.72
N LEU A 105 2.32 0.57 22.06
CA LEU A 105 2.32 -0.52 21.09
C LEU A 105 1.18 -0.40 20.07
N GLU A 106 0.00 0.05 20.48
CA GLU A 106 -1.12 0.34 19.58
C GLU A 106 -0.71 1.32 18.49
N GLU A 107 -0.15 2.47 18.88
CA GLU A 107 0.31 3.50 17.95
C GLU A 107 1.42 2.99 17.02
N ASP A 108 2.35 2.18 17.53
CA ASP A 108 3.41 1.56 16.72
C ASP A 108 2.84 0.58 15.68
N ILE A 109 1.81 -0.19 16.04
CA ILE A 109 1.11 -1.09 15.12
C ILE A 109 0.37 -0.28 14.05
N ILE A 110 -0.35 0.78 14.44
CA ILE A 110 -1.07 1.67 13.52
C ILE A 110 -0.09 2.31 12.53
N ALA A 111 1.00 2.90 13.02
CA ALA A 111 2.03 3.51 12.17
C ALA A 111 2.68 2.49 11.22
N ALA A 112 2.86 1.23 11.67
CA ALA A 112 3.35 0.16 10.81
C ALA A 112 2.35 -0.20 9.69
N ILE A 113 1.05 -0.27 10.01
CA ILE A 113 -0.03 -0.50 9.04
C ILE A 113 -0.03 0.62 7.99
N GLU A 114 -0.09 1.88 8.42
CA GLU A 114 -0.09 3.05 7.53
C GLU A 114 1.13 3.08 6.62
N ARG A 115 2.31 2.76 7.17
CA ARG A 115 3.55 2.69 6.40
C ARG A 115 3.48 1.62 5.31
N ILE A 116 2.99 0.43 5.62
CA ILE A 116 2.80 -0.65 4.63
C ILE A 116 1.84 -0.16 3.53
N THR A 117 0.69 0.38 3.91
CA THR A 117 -0.33 0.88 2.99
C THR A 117 0.22 1.94 2.05
N SER A 118 0.99 2.91 2.57
CA SER A 118 1.60 3.98 1.76
C SER A 118 2.60 3.47 0.70
N GLN A 119 3.11 2.25 0.86
CA GLN A 119 4.08 1.63 -0.04
C GLN A 119 3.44 0.63 -1.01
N CYS A 120 2.13 0.40 -0.89
CA CYS A 120 1.36 -0.55 -1.68
C CYS A 120 0.37 0.16 -2.62
N GLY A 121 0.77 1.30 -3.21
CA GLY A 121 -0.05 2.04 -4.17
C GLY A 121 -0.20 1.34 -5.54
N SER A 122 -0.96 1.97 -6.46
CA SER A 122 -1.26 1.41 -7.78
C SER A 122 -0.02 1.16 -8.65
N TYR A 123 0.99 2.02 -8.53
CA TYR A 123 2.26 1.87 -9.25
C TYR A 123 3.29 1.01 -8.53
N ALA A 124 2.97 0.47 -7.34
CA ALA A 124 3.87 -0.45 -6.65
C ALA A 124 3.99 -1.78 -7.42
N ASN A 125 5.02 -2.56 -7.10
CA ASN A 125 5.13 -3.91 -7.62
C ASN A 125 3.96 -4.79 -7.13
N PRO A 126 3.32 -5.62 -7.98
CA PRO A 126 2.26 -6.55 -7.58
C PRO A 126 2.62 -7.43 -6.38
N GLN A 127 3.85 -7.96 -6.36
CA GLN A 127 4.35 -8.78 -5.25
C GLN A 127 4.49 -7.97 -3.94
N THR A 128 4.73 -6.65 -4.03
CA THR A 128 4.75 -5.77 -2.85
C THR A 128 3.35 -5.60 -2.28
N ARG A 129 2.33 -5.39 -3.13
CA ARG A 129 0.92 -5.32 -2.68
C ARG A 129 0.45 -6.64 -2.06
N LEU A 130 0.73 -7.77 -2.73
CA LEU A 130 0.43 -9.10 -2.21
C LEU A 130 1.11 -9.35 -0.85
N ASN A 131 2.39 -9.00 -0.74
CA ASN A 131 3.12 -9.12 0.53
C ASN A 131 2.54 -8.19 1.61
N GLY A 132 2.23 -6.94 1.28
CA GLY A 132 1.58 -5.99 2.17
C GLY A 132 0.28 -6.53 2.74
N LEU A 133 -0.64 -6.97 1.87
CA LEU A 133 -1.91 -7.57 2.27
C LEU A 133 -1.71 -8.82 3.14
N SER A 134 -0.77 -9.70 2.78
CA SER A 134 -0.41 -10.88 3.56
C SER A 134 0.10 -10.53 4.96
N VAL A 135 0.95 -9.51 5.07
CA VAL A 135 1.49 -9.04 6.35
C VAL A 135 0.41 -8.41 7.21
N LEU A 136 -0.46 -7.57 6.65
CA LEU A 136 -1.60 -7.01 7.39
C LEU A 136 -2.49 -8.14 7.93
N ARG A 137 -2.78 -9.16 7.11
CA ARG A 137 -3.55 -10.34 7.55
C ARG A 137 -2.86 -11.07 8.71
N LYS A 138 -1.55 -11.30 8.63
CA LYS A 138 -0.78 -11.97 9.71
C LYS A 138 -0.77 -11.14 10.99
N SER A 139 -0.63 -9.82 10.89
CA SER A 139 -0.72 -8.90 12.03
C SER A 139 -2.10 -8.92 12.66
N GLY A 140 -3.18 -8.86 11.85
CA GLY A 140 -4.56 -9.00 12.32
C GLY A 140 -4.77 -10.33 13.06
N LYS A 141 -4.28 -11.45 12.51
CA LYS A 141 -4.34 -12.75 13.19
C LYS A 141 -3.58 -12.73 14.52
N SER A 142 -2.45 -12.03 14.60
CA SER A 142 -1.70 -11.88 15.85
C SER A 142 -2.49 -11.09 16.89
N ILE A 143 -3.12 -9.98 16.52
CA ILE A 143 -3.98 -9.18 17.42
C ILE A 143 -5.14 -10.02 17.96
N VAL A 144 -5.79 -10.80 17.09
CA VAL A 144 -6.92 -11.66 17.48
C VAL A 144 -6.49 -12.77 18.43
N LEU A 145 -5.42 -13.51 18.10
CA LEU A 145 -5.04 -14.72 18.84
C LEU A 145 -4.11 -14.50 20.05
N SER A 146 -3.52 -13.31 20.19
CA SER A 146 -2.65 -13.01 21.33
C SER A 146 -3.43 -12.91 22.63
N TYR A 147 -2.77 -13.10 23.77
CA TYR A 147 -3.39 -13.09 25.10
C TYR A 147 -2.57 -12.25 26.09
N GLY A 148 -3.19 -11.89 27.21
CA GLY A 148 -2.58 -11.03 28.23
C GLY A 148 -3.09 -9.59 28.17
N GLN A 149 -2.62 -8.74 29.10
CA GLN A 149 -3.14 -7.37 29.23
C GLN A 149 -2.83 -6.54 27.99
N VAL A 150 -1.58 -6.60 27.49
CA VAL A 150 -1.18 -5.84 26.30
C VAL A 150 -2.04 -6.20 25.08
N ALA A 151 -2.24 -7.50 24.83
CA ALA A 151 -3.07 -7.94 23.72
C ALA A 151 -4.54 -7.56 23.88
N TYR A 152 -5.04 -7.48 25.12
CA TYR A 152 -6.40 -7.03 25.40
C TYR A 152 -6.61 -5.56 25.03
N GLU A 153 -5.73 -4.66 25.50
CA GLU A 153 -5.82 -3.23 25.19
C GLU A 153 -5.67 -2.99 23.68
N VAL A 154 -4.67 -3.62 23.04
CA VAL A 154 -4.50 -3.52 21.59
C VAL A 154 -5.75 -4.00 20.86
N ARG A 155 -6.36 -5.10 21.28
CA ARG A 155 -7.59 -5.58 20.68
C ARG A 155 -8.76 -4.63 20.90
N ASP A 156 -8.87 -4.01 22.08
CA ASP A 156 -9.89 -3.01 22.40
C ASP A 156 -9.82 -1.82 21.45
N ARG A 157 -8.61 -1.34 21.14
CA ARG A 157 -8.40 -0.29 20.12
C ARG A 157 -8.99 -0.66 18.76
N PHE A 158 -8.75 -1.88 18.29
CA PHE A 158 -9.24 -2.36 16.99
C PHE A 158 -10.72 -2.80 16.98
N GLN A 159 -11.47 -2.62 18.08
CA GLN A 159 -12.94 -2.77 18.05
C GLN A 159 -13.61 -1.56 17.38
N TRP A 160 -12.99 -0.39 17.43
CA TRP A 160 -13.56 0.86 16.89
C TRP A 160 -12.64 1.57 15.89
N ASP A 161 -11.35 1.25 15.87
CA ASP A 161 -10.40 1.74 14.87
C ASP A 161 -10.33 0.77 13.68
N HIS A 162 -10.80 1.24 12.52
CA HIS A 162 -10.88 0.46 11.28
C HIS A 162 -9.62 0.52 10.41
N ILE A 163 -8.52 1.09 10.91
CA ILE A 163 -7.31 1.31 10.10
C ILE A 163 -6.74 0.03 9.47
N MET A 164 -6.94 -1.14 10.09
CA MET A 164 -6.54 -2.43 9.54
C MET A 164 -7.33 -2.75 8.28
N GLU A 165 -8.66 -2.70 8.35
CA GLU A 165 -9.56 -2.98 7.23
C GLU A 165 -9.43 -1.93 6.14
N ASP A 166 -9.43 -0.64 6.50
CA ASP A 166 -9.25 0.48 5.58
C ASP A 166 -7.94 0.35 4.79
N SER A 167 -6.89 -0.09 5.45
CA SER A 167 -5.59 -0.33 4.83
C SER A 167 -5.62 -1.51 3.86
N MET A 168 -6.24 -2.62 4.24
CA MET A 168 -6.42 -3.76 3.34
C MET A 168 -7.26 -3.37 2.12
N ILE A 169 -8.38 -2.66 2.32
CA ILE A 169 -9.25 -2.12 1.26
C ILE A 169 -8.45 -1.20 0.32
N LYS A 170 -7.64 -0.29 0.86
CA LYS A 170 -6.77 0.60 0.05
C LYS A 170 -5.77 -0.19 -0.79
N ILE A 171 -5.17 -1.25 -0.24
CA ILE A 171 -4.24 -2.10 -0.98
C ILE A 171 -4.97 -2.85 -2.10
N VAL A 172 -6.13 -3.46 -1.81
CA VAL A 172 -6.92 -4.19 -2.80
C VAL A 172 -7.40 -3.25 -3.91
N ASN A 173 -7.86 -2.05 -3.59
CA ASN A 173 -8.25 -1.05 -4.60
C ASN A 173 -7.09 -0.59 -5.49
N ALA A 174 -5.85 -0.73 -5.02
CA ALA A 174 -4.64 -0.46 -5.79
C ALA A 174 -4.14 -1.65 -6.63
N MET A 175 -4.75 -2.83 -6.47
CA MET A 175 -4.46 -4.01 -7.28
C MET A 175 -5.26 -3.98 -8.58
N GLU A 176 -4.65 -4.45 -9.66
CA GLU A 176 -5.32 -4.80 -10.90
C GLU A 176 -6.30 -5.97 -10.68
N ILE A 177 -7.25 -6.16 -11.60
CA ILE A 177 -8.30 -7.17 -11.47
C ILE A 177 -7.69 -8.58 -11.42
N GLU A 178 -6.66 -8.84 -12.24
CA GLU A 178 -5.99 -10.14 -12.30
C GLU A 178 -5.28 -10.48 -10.98
N GLU A 179 -4.66 -9.49 -10.33
CA GLU A 179 -4.02 -9.70 -9.02
C GLU A 179 -5.04 -10.09 -7.94
N ARG A 180 -6.25 -9.53 -7.99
CA ARG A 180 -7.33 -9.84 -7.05
C ARG A 180 -7.89 -11.24 -7.32
N ALA A 181 -8.13 -11.54 -8.60
CA ALA A 181 -8.57 -12.85 -9.04
C ALA A 181 -7.58 -13.95 -8.63
N ASP A 182 -6.27 -13.73 -8.78
CA ASP A 182 -5.24 -14.66 -8.33
C ASP A 182 -5.28 -14.92 -6.82
N ILE A 183 -5.65 -13.91 -6.01
CA ILE A 183 -5.79 -14.08 -4.55
C ILE A 183 -7.08 -14.81 -4.18
N TYR A 184 -8.17 -14.52 -4.88
CA TYR A 184 -9.51 -15.03 -4.57
C TYR A 184 -9.75 -16.44 -5.11
N TRP A 185 -9.40 -16.70 -6.37
CA TRP A 185 -9.68 -17.95 -7.07
C TRP A 185 -8.60 -19.03 -6.88
N ASP A 186 -7.45 -18.69 -6.31
CA ASP A 186 -6.46 -19.68 -5.84
C ASP A 186 -6.91 -20.40 -4.55
N ILE A 187 -8.21 -20.53 -4.31
CA ILE A 187 -8.81 -21.31 -3.21
C ILE A 187 -8.64 -22.83 -3.39
N SER A 188 -8.13 -23.28 -4.55
CA SER A 188 -7.83 -24.71 -4.79
C SER A 188 -6.68 -25.26 -3.93
N MET A 189 -5.87 -24.38 -3.32
CA MET A 189 -4.75 -24.74 -2.47
C MET A 189 -5.03 -24.37 -1.00
N PRO A 190 -4.77 -25.28 -0.03
CA PRO A 190 -5.21 -25.12 1.37
C PRO A 190 -4.50 -24.00 2.16
N ASP A 191 -3.58 -23.25 1.57
CA ASP A 191 -2.76 -22.25 2.26
C ASP A 191 -2.77 -20.86 1.59
N THR A 192 -3.78 -20.56 0.78
CA THR A 192 -3.82 -19.32 -0.02
C THR A 192 -4.35 -18.14 0.76
N LEU A 193 -4.02 -16.94 0.27
CA LEU A 193 -4.30 -15.70 0.97
C LEU A 193 -5.80 -15.44 1.12
N GLY A 194 -6.62 -15.80 0.12
CA GLY A 194 -8.09 -15.72 0.21
C GLY A 194 -8.66 -16.55 1.37
N LEU A 195 -8.34 -17.85 1.45
CA LEU A 195 -8.76 -18.72 2.57
C LEU A 195 -8.28 -18.18 3.92
N LYS A 196 -7.07 -17.64 3.92
CA LYS A 196 -6.44 -17.04 5.09
C LYS A 196 -7.16 -15.77 5.56
N LEU A 197 -7.64 -14.92 4.66
CA LEU A 197 -8.46 -13.75 5.00
C LEU A 197 -9.84 -14.17 5.52
N LEU A 198 -10.44 -15.20 4.92
CA LEU A 198 -11.70 -15.79 5.42
C LEU A 198 -11.56 -16.38 6.82
N GLU A 199 -10.46 -17.08 7.10
CA GLU A 199 -10.13 -17.56 8.45
C GLU A 199 -10.07 -16.39 9.44
N LEU A 200 -9.40 -15.29 9.07
CA LEU A 200 -9.29 -14.11 9.91
C LEU A 200 -10.67 -13.49 10.19
N CYS A 201 -11.55 -13.40 9.20
CA CYS A 201 -12.94 -12.93 9.39
C CYS A 201 -13.68 -13.75 10.46
N LYS A 202 -13.55 -15.08 10.41
CA LYS A 202 -14.21 -15.98 11.37
C LYS A 202 -13.65 -15.79 12.78
N LEU A 203 -12.34 -15.64 12.91
CA LEU A 203 -11.68 -15.43 14.20
C LEU A 203 -12.03 -14.06 14.80
N ALA A 204 -12.02 -13.01 13.98
CA ALA A 204 -12.23 -11.63 14.38
C ALA A 204 -13.64 -11.38 14.96
N LYS A 205 -14.67 -12.07 14.40
CA LYS A 205 -16.05 -12.07 14.93
C LYS A 205 -16.13 -12.47 16.41
N GLY A 206 -15.31 -13.43 16.86
CA GLY A 206 -15.30 -13.88 18.25
C GLY A 206 -14.84 -12.82 19.25
N TYR A 207 -14.23 -11.74 18.77
CA TYR A 207 -13.69 -10.66 19.58
C TYR A 207 -14.23 -9.27 19.22
N CYS A 208 -15.24 -9.19 18.34
CA CYS A 208 -15.81 -7.93 17.85
C CYS A 208 -14.76 -6.95 17.31
N VAL A 209 -13.74 -7.46 16.62
CA VAL A 209 -12.74 -6.63 15.91
C VAL A 209 -12.84 -6.84 14.42
N PHE A 210 -12.29 -5.89 13.66
CA PHE A 210 -12.22 -5.95 12.20
C PHE A 210 -13.58 -6.17 11.50
N GLU A 211 -14.61 -5.44 11.93
CA GLU A 211 -15.99 -5.62 11.44
C GLU A 211 -16.11 -5.44 9.92
N GLN A 212 -15.25 -4.61 9.32
CA GLN A 212 -15.25 -4.32 7.89
C GLN A 212 -14.39 -5.29 7.05
N LEU A 213 -13.78 -6.30 7.67
CA LEU A 213 -12.94 -7.26 6.96
C LEU A 213 -13.68 -8.05 5.86
N PRO A 214 -14.99 -8.36 5.96
CA PRO A 214 -15.75 -8.93 4.84
C PRO A 214 -15.68 -8.10 3.56
N ASN A 215 -15.65 -6.76 3.66
CA ASN A 215 -15.54 -5.88 2.50
C ASN A 215 -14.23 -6.10 1.71
N VAL A 216 -13.16 -6.56 2.37
CA VAL A 216 -11.90 -6.91 1.71
C VAL A 216 -12.09 -8.15 0.82
N LEU A 217 -12.86 -9.14 1.29
CA LEU A 217 -13.15 -10.34 0.51
C LEU A 217 -14.07 -10.02 -0.66
N ASP A 218 -15.10 -9.19 -0.46
CA ASP A 218 -16.01 -8.75 -1.52
C ASP A 218 -15.24 -8.01 -2.63
N LEU A 219 -14.30 -7.13 -2.26
CA LEU A 219 -13.45 -6.42 -3.22
C LEU A 219 -12.46 -7.33 -3.97
N LEU A 220 -12.03 -8.44 -3.35
CA LEU A 220 -11.17 -9.43 -3.99
C LEU A 220 -11.94 -10.30 -4.97
N GLN A 221 -13.21 -10.61 -4.67
CA GLN A 221 -14.11 -11.33 -5.58
C GLN A 221 -14.40 -10.50 -6.84
N GLY A 222 -14.58 -9.18 -6.69
CA GLY A 222 -14.94 -8.28 -7.78
C GLY A 222 -16.41 -8.35 -8.17
N ASP A 223 -16.81 -7.52 -9.14
CA ASP A 223 -18.19 -7.42 -9.65
C ASP A 223 -18.52 -8.50 -10.71
N GLU A 224 -17.62 -9.44 -10.98
CA GLU A 224 -17.90 -10.54 -11.92
C GLU A 224 -18.93 -11.49 -11.31
N ASP A 225 -20.19 -11.29 -11.68
CA ASP A 225 -21.23 -12.30 -11.61
C ASP A 225 -20.66 -13.56 -12.28
N PRO A 226 -20.58 -14.70 -11.59
CA PRO A 226 -20.00 -15.89 -12.16
C PRO A 226 -20.86 -16.45 -13.30
N GLU A 227 -20.77 -15.86 -14.51
CA GLU A 227 -21.29 -16.45 -15.74
C GLU A 227 -20.56 -17.78 -15.98
N GLY A 228 -21.08 -18.87 -15.41
CA GLY A 228 -20.53 -20.20 -15.64
C GLY A 228 -20.66 -21.24 -14.53
N TRP A 229 -21.39 -20.99 -13.43
CA TRP A 229 -21.75 -22.10 -12.53
C TRP A 229 -22.98 -22.77 -13.11
N ALA A 230 -22.76 -23.80 -13.93
CA ALA A 230 -23.76 -24.81 -14.16
C ALA A 230 -24.24 -25.27 -12.77
N GLU A 231 -25.52 -25.03 -12.50
CA GLU A 231 -26.27 -25.68 -11.44
C GLU A 231 -26.01 -27.18 -11.61
N TRP A 232 -25.15 -27.75 -10.74
CA TRP A 232 -25.19 -29.18 -10.51
C TRP A 232 -26.49 -29.38 -9.75
N GLU A 233 -27.56 -29.66 -10.51
CA GLU A 233 -28.80 -30.18 -9.97
C GLU A 233 -28.43 -31.33 -9.03
N ASP A 234 -28.82 -31.15 -7.78
CA ASP A 234 -28.82 -32.15 -6.73
C ASP A 234 -29.77 -33.25 -7.22
N ASP A 235 -29.23 -34.31 -7.83
CA ASP A 235 -29.99 -35.52 -8.16
C ASP A 235 -30.44 -36.13 -6.82
N GLU A 236 -31.65 -35.76 -6.40
CA GLU A 236 -32.33 -36.27 -5.22
C GLU A 236 -32.32 -37.81 -5.22
N ASP A 237 -31.86 -38.36 -4.10
CA ASP A 237 -31.89 -39.77 -3.76
C ASP A 237 -33.28 -40.39 -4.02
N GLU A 238 -33.38 -41.29 -5.00
CA GLU A 238 -34.55 -42.15 -5.17
C GLU A 238 -34.66 -43.14 -3.99
N ASP A 239 -35.67 -42.87 -3.17
CA ASP A 239 -36.16 -43.66 -2.05
C ASP A 239 -36.57 -45.08 -2.49
N VAL A 240 -35.68 -46.06 -2.30
CA VAL A 240 -36.02 -47.48 -2.53
C VAL A 240 -36.71 -48.04 -1.29
N THR A 241 -38.04 -47.91 -1.28
CA THR A 241 -38.93 -48.51 -0.29
C THR A 241 -38.79 -50.04 -0.23
N TYR A 242 -38.67 -50.59 0.99
CA TYR A 242 -38.76 -52.02 1.27
C TYR A 242 -40.18 -52.56 0.99
N ASN A 243 -40.26 -53.67 0.25
CA ASN A 243 -41.34 -54.66 0.33
C ASN A 243 -40.75 -56.07 0.23
#